data_AF-A0A7S0QCT3-F1
#
_entry.id   AF-A0A7S0QCT3-F1
#
_cell.length_a   1.000
_cell.length_b   1.000
_cell.length_c   1.000
_cell.angle_alpha   90.00
_cell.angle_beta   90.00
_cell.angle_gamma   90.00
#
_symmetry.space_group_name_H-M   'P 1'
#
loop_
_entity.id
_entity.type
_entity.pdbx_description
1 polymer ?
#
loop_
_entity_poly.entity_id
_entity_poly.type
_entity_poly.pdbx_seq_one_letter_code
_entity_poly.pdbx_strand_id
1 'polypeptide(L)'
;PAVAGSDRRSGGHAGEVLDVAWSQHREHRLLVSAGTDHAVLVWHVAPPELTKVRTLMHPNLATGALFHPLRDDLIFTGCLDGRVRLFDIRKVPAAAAAASPTAGAA
;
A
#
# COMPACT_ATOMS: atom_id res chain seq x y z
N PRO A 1 -17.55 33.55 5.45
CA PRO A 1 -17.61 32.93 4.12
C PRO A 1 -16.73 31.67 4.11
N ALA A 2 -17.36 30.50 4.00
CA ALA A 2 -16.68 29.21 3.99
C ALA A 2 -16.01 28.99 2.63
N VAL A 3 -14.68 28.86 2.61
CA VAL A 3 -14.01 28.07 1.57
C VAL A 3 -14.09 26.63 2.05
N ALA A 4 -15.02 25.89 1.48
CA ALA A 4 -15.03 24.44 1.52
C ALA A 4 -13.73 23.97 0.85
N GLY A 5 -12.68 23.79 1.67
CA GLY A 5 -11.54 22.98 1.27
C GLY A 5 -12.06 21.57 1.10
N SER A 6 -12.31 21.18 -0.16
CA SER A 6 -12.65 19.81 -0.51
C SER A 6 -11.64 18.89 0.17
N ASP A 7 -12.13 18.05 1.07
CA ASP A 7 -11.31 17.12 1.83
C ASP A 7 -10.62 16.17 0.84
N ARG A 8 -9.35 16.44 0.50
CA ARG A 8 -8.51 15.59 -0.38
C ARG A 8 -8.10 14.27 0.30
N ARG A 9 -8.82 13.83 1.34
CA ARG A 9 -8.49 12.66 2.18
C ARG A 9 -9.05 11.34 1.66
N SER A 10 -9.24 11.18 0.36
CA SER A 10 -9.58 9.91 -0.27
C SER A 10 -8.33 9.06 -0.54
N GLY A 11 -7.57 8.74 0.52
CA GLY A 11 -6.32 7.97 0.40
C GLY A 11 -6.08 6.94 1.49
N GLY A 12 -6.76 7.05 2.63
CA GLY A 12 -6.56 6.24 3.83
C GLY A 12 -7.09 4.81 3.77
N HIS A 13 -6.96 4.11 4.89
CA HIS A 13 -7.75 2.93 5.19
C HIS A 13 -9.23 3.31 5.32
N ALA A 14 -10.12 2.41 4.91
CA ALA A 14 -11.56 2.53 5.11
C ALA A 14 -12.04 1.93 6.44
N GLY A 15 -11.11 1.34 7.21
CA GLY A 15 -11.34 0.71 8.50
C GLY A 15 -10.27 1.09 9.52
N GLU A 16 -10.31 0.42 10.67
CA GLU A 16 -9.31 0.59 11.73
C GLU A 16 -7.93 0.18 11.22
N VAL A 17 -6.91 0.97 11.58
CA VAL A 17 -5.51 0.64 11.32
C VAL A 17 -5.02 -0.22 12.48
N LEU A 18 -4.60 -1.44 12.17
CA LEU A 18 -4.19 -2.43 13.16
C LEU A 18 -2.67 -2.44 13.39
N ASP A 19 -1.90 -2.06 12.37
CA ASP A 19 -0.44 -2.11 12.43
C ASP A 19 0.18 -1.05 11.50
N VAL A 20 1.37 -0.57 11.85
CA VAL A 20 2.19 0.32 11.03
C VAL A 20 3.67 -0.03 11.18
N ALA A 21 4.40 -0.08 10.07
CA ALA A 21 5.83 -0.38 10.10
C ALA A 21 6.61 0.48 9.09
N TRP A 22 7.79 0.94 9.50
CA TRP A 22 8.74 1.64 8.64
C TRP A 22 9.64 0.66 7.91
N SER A 23 10.02 1.02 6.68
CA SER A 23 11.16 0.38 6.03
C SER A 23 12.45 0.78 6.74
N GLN A 24 13.39 -0.16 6.87
CA GLN A 24 14.73 0.12 7.38
C GLN A 24 15.61 0.87 6.35
N HIS A 25 15.19 0.86 5.09
CA HIS A 25 15.82 1.56 3.97
C HIS A 25 15.36 3.03 3.94
N ARG A 26 16.09 3.88 4.68
CA ARG A 26 15.72 5.29 4.92
C ARG A 26 15.69 6.14 3.66
N GLU A 27 16.47 5.78 2.65
CA GLU A 27 16.57 6.44 1.36
C GLU A 27 15.24 6.42 0.59
N HIS A 28 14.46 5.35 0.71
CA HIS A 28 13.19 5.19 -0.01
C HIS A 28 11.99 5.71 0.77
N ARG A 29 12.15 5.98 2.08
CA ARG A 29 11.13 6.62 2.94
C ARG A 29 9.76 5.93 2.87
N LEU A 30 9.77 4.60 2.90
CA LEU A 30 8.55 3.81 2.81
C LEU A 30 7.98 3.47 4.20
N LEU A 31 6.65 3.46 4.27
CA LEU A 31 5.86 3.01 5.41
C LEU A 31 4.77 2.06 4.92
N VAL A 32 4.41 1.07 5.73
CA VAL A 32 3.24 0.20 5.51
C VAL A 32 2.27 0.34 6.66
N SER A 33 0.98 0.18 6.36
CA SER A 33 -0.07 0.08 7.35
C SER A 33 -1.05 -1.04 7.00
N ALA A 34 -1.50 -1.81 7.99
CA ALA A 34 -2.49 -2.87 7.83
C ALA A 34 -3.81 -2.48 8.48
N GLY A 35 -4.95 -2.91 7.92
CA GLY A 35 -6.25 -2.50 8.44
C GLY A 35 -7.38 -3.53 8.33
N THR A 36 -8.48 -3.22 9.02
CA THR A 36 -9.71 -4.03 9.02
C THR A 36 -10.48 -3.93 7.70
N ASP A 37 -10.09 -3.02 6.81
CA ASP A 37 -10.58 -2.90 5.42
C ASP A 37 -9.99 -3.94 4.45
N HIS A 38 -9.35 -4.99 5.00
CA HIS A 38 -8.71 -6.07 4.27
C HIS A 38 -7.54 -5.60 3.38
N ALA A 39 -6.96 -4.44 3.69
CA ALA A 39 -5.87 -3.87 2.92
C ALA A 39 -4.61 -3.73 3.77
N VAL A 40 -3.46 -3.89 3.10
CA VAL A 40 -2.20 -3.28 3.54
C VAL A 40 -1.86 -2.17 2.57
N LEU A 41 -1.70 -0.96 3.06
CA LEU A 41 -1.35 0.22 2.27
C LEU A 41 0.15 0.48 2.35
N VAL A 42 0.76 0.76 1.21
CA VAL A 42 2.17 1.17 1.12
C VAL A 42 2.19 2.66 0.84
N TRP A 43 3.04 3.36 1.58
CA TRP A 43 3.13 4.81 1.59
C TRP A 43 4.54 5.27 1.29
N HIS A 44 4.66 6.34 0.52
CA HIS A 44 5.87 7.13 0.43
C HIS A 44 5.73 8.35 1.35
N VAL A 45 6.75 8.58 2.18
CA VAL A 45 6.75 9.65 3.19
C VAL A 45 7.64 10.80 2.71
N ALA A 46 7.02 11.95 2.45
CA ALA A 46 7.70 13.19 2.09
C ALA A 46 7.13 14.33 2.95
N PRO A 47 7.62 14.50 4.20
CA PRO A 47 7.00 15.42 5.16
C PRO A 47 6.77 16.83 4.57
N PRO A 48 5.57 17.42 4.76
CA PRO A 48 4.45 16.96 5.61
C PRO A 48 3.48 15.99 4.91
N GLU A 49 3.80 15.54 3.69
CA GLU A 49 2.92 14.73 2.87
C GLU A 49 3.16 13.22 3.04
N LEU A 50 2.05 12.47 2.97
CA LEU A 50 2.03 11.01 2.95
C LEU A 50 1.25 10.56 1.71
N THR A 51 1.92 9.89 0.78
CA THR A 51 1.33 9.49 -0.49
C THR A 51 1.14 7.98 -0.53
N LYS A 52 -0.10 7.52 -0.72
CA LYS A 52 -0.37 6.09 -0.96
C LYS A 52 0.18 5.71 -2.32
N VAL A 53 1.12 4.76 -2.35
CA VAL A 53 1.73 4.26 -3.60
C VAL A 53 1.20 2.89 -4.01
N ARG A 54 0.67 2.11 -3.06
CA ARG A 54 0.12 0.77 -3.35
C ARG A 54 -0.93 0.35 -2.34
N THR A 55 -1.85 -0.50 -2.81
CA THR A 55 -2.78 -1.27 -1.97
C THR A 55 -2.53 -2.77 -2.20
N LEU A 56 -2.36 -3.52 -1.12
CA LEU A 56 -2.20 -4.97 -1.10
C LEU A 56 -3.46 -5.60 -0.48
N MET A 57 -4.29 -6.22 -1.31
CA MET A 57 -5.59 -6.76 -0.88
C MET A 57 -5.46 -8.15 -0.25
N HIS A 58 -6.29 -8.39 0.76
CA HIS A 58 -6.40 -9.64 1.49
C HIS A 58 -7.85 -10.15 1.45
N PRO A 59 -8.08 -11.47 1.63
CA PRO A 59 -9.43 -12.03 1.67
C PRO A 59 -10.16 -11.80 3.00
N ASN A 60 -9.45 -11.33 4.02
CA ASN A 60 -9.96 -11.04 5.36
C ASN A 60 -9.10 -9.91 5.98
N LEU A 61 -9.37 -9.52 7.23
CA LEU A 61 -8.64 -8.48 7.97
C LEU A 61 -7.12 -8.67 7.82
N ALA A 62 -6.43 -7.61 7.40
CA ALA A 62 -4.98 -7.57 7.40
C ALA A 62 -4.53 -7.11 8.79
N THR A 63 -3.91 -8.00 9.55
CA THR A 63 -3.66 -7.81 10.98
C THR A 63 -2.23 -7.36 11.29
N GLY A 64 -1.33 -7.41 10.30
CA GLY A 64 0.05 -6.99 10.48
C GLY A 64 0.80 -6.85 9.16
N ALA A 65 1.82 -6.01 9.13
CA ALA A 65 2.66 -5.81 7.96
C ALA A 65 4.10 -5.44 8.37
N LEU A 66 5.09 -6.04 7.69
CA LEU A 66 6.50 -5.72 7.91
C LEU A 66 7.29 -5.78 6.59
N PHE A 67 8.29 -4.90 6.49
CA PHE A 67 9.28 -4.96 5.41
C PHE A 67 10.30 -6.06 5.67
N HIS A 68 10.81 -6.68 4.61
CA HIS A 68 11.99 -7.53 4.72
C HIS A 68 13.21 -6.65 5.10
N PRO A 69 14.05 -7.07 6.07
CA PRO A 69 15.08 -6.21 6.67
C PRO A 69 16.20 -5.77 5.71
N LEU A 70 16.45 -6.53 4.65
CA LEU A 70 17.48 -6.23 3.64
C LEU A 70 16.91 -5.81 2.27
N ARG A 71 15.58 -5.83 2.12
CA ARG A 71 14.90 -5.71 0.82
C ARG A 71 13.54 -5.06 1.01
N ASP A 72 13.45 -3.76 0.82
CA ASP A 72 12.19 -3.05 1.01
C ASP A 72 11.18 -3.22 -0.12
N ASP A 73 11.58 -3.89 -1.21
CA ASP A 73 10.67 -4.36 -2.24
C ASP A 73 9.80 -5.54 -1.77
N LEU A 74 10.16 -6.18 -0.66
CA LEU A 74 9.46 -7.33 -0.11
C LEU A 74 8.73 -6.98 1.18
N ILE A 75 7.44 -7.29 1.23
CA ILE A 75 6.58 -7.06 2.39
C ILE A 75 5.93 -8.38 2.81
N PHE A 76 6.03 -8.72 4.10
CA PHE A 76 5.25 -9.81 4.68
C PHE A 76 4.02 -9.25 5.39
N THR A 77 2.89 -9.92 5.23
CA THR A 77 1.63 -9.51 5.84
C THR A 77 0.96 -10.68 6.55
N GLY A 78 0.31 -10.40 7.68
CA GLY A 78 -0.55 -11.34 8.39
C GLY A 78 -2.02 -11.08 8.08
N CYS A 79 -2.82 -12.14 8.01
CA CYS A 79 -4.26 -12.03 7.75
C CYS A 79 -5.04 -12.97 8.67
N LEU A 80 -6.24 -12.54 9.06
CA LEU A 80 -7.15 -13.32 9.89
C LEU A 80 -7.69 -14.58 9.20
N ASP A 81 -7.36 -14.80 7.92
CA ASP A 81 -7.57 -16.07 7.23
C ASP A 81 -6.53 -17.16 7.61
N GLY A 82 -5.65 -16.87 8.56
CA GLY A 82 -4.64 -17.79 9.07
C GLY A 82 -3.40 -17.90 8.18
N ARG A 83 -3.23 -17.04 7.17
CA ARG A 83 -2.08 -17.09 6.25
C ARG A 83 -1.21 -15.85 6.34
N VAL A 84 0.09 -16.09 6.29
CA VAL A 84 1.09 -15.06 5.98
C VAL A 84 1.28 -15.00 4.47
N ARG A 85 1.46 -13.79 3.93
CA ARG A 85 1.71 -13.56 2.51
C ARG A 85 2.98 -12.75 2.31
N LEU A 86 3.67 -13.01 1.20
CA LEU A 86 4.81 -12.23 0.73
C LEU A 86 4.42 -11.48 -0.54
N PHE A 87 4.59 -10.17 -0.54
CA PHE A 87 4.37 -9.30 -1.68
C PHE A 87 5.70 -8.72 -2.17
N ASP A 88 5.91 -8.74 -3.49
CA ASP A 88 6.95 -7.94 -4.15
C ASP A 88 6.29 -6.70 -4.75
N ILE A 89 6.58 -5.52 -4.21
CA ILE A 89 5.91 -4.27 -4.60
C ILE A 89 6.41 -3.68 -5.92
N ARG A 90 7.51 -4.20 -6.48
CA ARG A 90 7.99 -3.82 -7.82
C ARG A 90 7.21 -4.54 -8.91
N LYS A 91 6.65 -5.72 -8.61
CA LYS A 91 5.83 -6.45 -9.58
C LYS A 91 4.53 -5.70 -9.80
N VAL A 92 4.30 -5.25 -11.02
CA VAL A 92 2.99 -4.73 -11.45
C VAL A 92 2.02 -5.92 -11.48
N PRO A 93 0.79 -5.79 -10.94
CA PRO A 93 -0.19 -6.87 -11.06
C PRO A 93 -0.43 -7.14 -12.55
N ALA A 94 -0.46 -8.40 -12.96
CA ALA A 94 -0.60 -8.78 -14.38
C ALA A 94 -1.81 -8.10 -15.07
N ALA A 95 -2.88 -7.79 -14.31
CA ALA A 95 -4.04 -7.06 -14.81
C ALA A 95 -3.74 -5.61 -15.25
N ALA A 96 -2.78 -4.93 -14.64
CA ALA A 96 -2.40 -3.57 -15.03
C ALA A 96 -1.42 -3.56 -16.23
N ALA A 97 -0.64 -4.63 -16.44
CA ALA A 97 0.24 -4.78 -17.60
C ALA A 97 -0.52 -5.09 -18.89
N ALA A 98 -1.75 -5.61 -18.79
CA ALA A 98 -2.62 -5.86 -19.94
C ALA A 98 -3.38 -4.60 -20.43
N ALA A 99 -3.29 -3.49 -19.72
CA ALA A 99 -3.97 -2.24 -20.06
C ALA A 99 -2.99 -1.20 -20.65
N SER A 100 -2.79 -1.29 -21.97
CA SER A 100 -2.30 -0.27 -22.92
C SER A 100 -0.81 -0.34 -23.37
N PRO A 101 -0.47 -0.04 -24.65
CA PRO A 101 -1.29 0.55 -25.72
C PRO A 101 -1.31 -0.26 -27.05
N THR A 102 -2.45 -0.29 -27.73
CA THR A 102 -2.47 -0.24 -29.20
C THR A 102 -2.78 1.18 -29.63
N ALA A 103 -1.72 1.99 -29.73
CA ALA A 103 -1.70 3.18 -30.58
C ALA A 103 -0.95 2.79 -31.86
N GLY A 104 -1.60 2.96 -33.01
CA GLY A 104 -0.96 2.91 -34.32
C GLY A 104 -1.32 1.68 -35.16
N ALA A 105 -2.37 1.82 -35.97
CA ALA A 105 -2.43 1.17 -37.28
C ALA A 105 -3.19 2.10 -38.24
N ALA A 106 -2.41 2.68 -39.15
CA ALA A 106 -2.70 3.30 -40.46
C ALA A 106 -4.07 3.97 -40.68
#